data_AF-A0A0F3RE36-F1
#
_entry.id   AF-A0A0F3RE36-F1
#
_cell.length_a   1.000
_cell.length_b   1.000
_cell.length_c   1.000
_cell.angle_alpha   90.00
_cell.angle_beta   90.00
_cell.angle_gamma   90.00
#
_symmetry.space_group_name_H-M   'P 1'
#
loop_
_entity.id
_entity.type
_entity.pdbx_description
1 polymer ?
#
loop_
_entity_poly.entity_id
_entity_poly.type
_entity_poly.pdbx_seq_one_letter_code
_entity_poly.pdbx_strand_id
1 'polypeptide(L)'
;MTESREIKEQAQEEEILSSIDVAKYFLILVDREAGDVITQLKLQKLMYLVQGIHLALYDKPLFKEEIEAWEHGPVVRELHTEFSGYGSLPIFLPYEINCDLYSLKIKKLIYRVYSIYGEHSSSYLYKLTHSHIIWQEAIKSVNKVIIKEKIRRFFKDYVHGIKEKFFDISQEESIKIEQEINNYENKCTNYLRRTLNHRMIANLSKIMLGTDDFYKLIVKGDIFVDKSLMIKELLEDYSEAILIARPRRWGKSINMSRYNGFLK
;
A
#
# COMPACT_ATOMS: atom_id res chain seq x y z
N MET A 1 37.37 9.09 30.91
CA MET A 1 37.66 8.07 29.87
C MET A 1 36.73 6.86 30.04
N THR A 2 35.46 7.12 30.37
CA THR A 2 34.51 6.10 30.84
C THR A 2 33.13 6.27 30.20
N GLU A 3 32.78 7.47 29.71
CA GLU A 3 31.51 7.75 29.02
C GLU A 3 31.47 7.29 27.56
N SER A 4 32.62 7.01 26.93
CA SER A 4 32.67 6.51 25.54
C SER A 4 32.48 4.99 25.44
N ARG A 5 32.24 4.30 26.56
CA ARG A 5 32.07 2.83 26.63
C ARG A 5 30.62 2.38 26.82
N GLU A 6 29.69 3.28 27.13
CA GLU A 6 28.27 2.96 27.34
C GLU A 6 27.41 3.00 26.05
N ILE A 7 27.94 3.43 24.90
CA ILE A 7 27.22 3.39 23.61
C ILE A 7 27.35 2.00 22.91
N LYS A 8 27.94 1.01 23.58
CA LYS A 8 28.13 -0.35 23.03
C LYS A 8 27.17 -1.41 23.59
N GLU A 9 26.09 -1.03 24.25
CA GLU A 9 25.10 -2.00 24.71
C GLU A 9 23.97 -2.24 23.70
N GLN A 10 23.84 -3.51 23.31
CA GLN A 10 22.76 -4.16 22.54
C GLN A 10 22.76 -3.96 21.01
N ALA A 11 23.87 -4.30 20.36
CA ALA A 11 23.82 -4.72 18.96
C ALA A 11 23.43 -6.21 18.88
N GLN A 12 22.14 -6.51 19.04
CA GLN A 12 21.60 -7.74 18.45
C GLN A 12 21.84 -7.60 16.94
N GLU A 13 22.45 -8.60 16.29
CA GLU A 13 22.62 -8.59 14.83
C GLU A 13 21.22 -8.59 14.19
N GLU A 14 20.70 -7.40 13.88
CA GLU A 14 19.43 -7.23 13.18
C GLU A 14 19.56 -7.93 11.82
N GLU A 15 18.72 -8.94 11.60
CA GLU A 15 18.68 -9.67 10.35
C GLU A 15 18.32 -8.69 9.21
N ILE A 16 19.09 -8.74 8.12
CA ILE A 16 18.86 -7.85 6.99
C ILE A 16 17.56 -8.28 6.31
N LEU A 17 16.55 -7.40 6.35
CA LEU A 17 15.24 -7.62 5.74
C LEU A 17 15.34 -7.66 4.22
N SER A 18 14.38 -8.32 3.57
CA SER A 18 14.18 -8.15 2.14
C SER A 18 13.52 -6.80 1.84
N SER A 19 13.75 -6.28 0.63
CA SER A 19 13.06 -5.08 0.15
C SER A 19 11.53 -5.24 0.15
N ILE A 20 11.04 -6.48 -0.05
CA ILE A 20 9.62 -6.81 0.00
C ILE A 20 9.09 -6.67 1.42
N ASP A 21 9.81 -7.14 2.44
CA ASP A 21 9.35 -7.04 3.83
C ASP A 21 9.29 -5.58 4.30
N VAL A 22 10.32 -4.79 3.98
CA VAL A 22 10.30 -3.35 4.26
C VAL A 22 9.12 -2.66 3.55
N ALA A 23 8.85 -3.03 2.29
CA ALA A 23 7.73 -2.50 1.53
C ALA A 23 6.37 -2.90 2.14
N LYS A 24 6.21 -4.15 2.58
CA LYS A 24 5.01 -4.61 3.28
C LYS A 24 4.75 -3.78 4.53
N TYR A 25 5.80 -3.40 5.27
CA TYR A 25 5.63 -2.54 6.44
C TYR A 25 5.13 -1.14 6.06
N PHE A 26 5.59 -0.55 4.96
CA PHE A 26 4.97 0.69 4.46
C PHE A 26 3.49 0.52 4.11
N LEU A 27 3.08 -0.64 3.58
CA LEU A 27 1.67 -0.91 3.28
C LEU A 27 0.80 -0.98 4.55
N ILE A 28 1.36 -1.42 5.69
CA ILE A 28 0.68 -1.43 7.01
C ILE A 28 0.36 -0.02 7.47
N LEU A 29 1.25 0.93 7.19
CA LEU A 29 1.12 2.34 7.61
C LEU A 29 0.12 3.15 6.77
N VAL A 30 -0.57 2.53 5.81
CA VAL A 30 -1.58 3.21 4.98
C VAL A 30 -2.95 3.15 5.67
N ASP A 31 -3.53 4.30 6.01
CA ASP A 31 -4.88 4.38 6.57
C ASP A 31 -5.97 4.27 5.49
N ARG A 32 -6.29 3.03 5.13
CA ARG A 32 -7.27 2.74 4.08
C ARG A 32 -8.70 3.10 4.47
N GLU A 33 -9.00 3.19 5.76
CA GLU A 33 -10.33 3.61 6.22
C GLU A 33 -10.50 5.12 6.04
N ALA A 34 -9.42 5.90 6.20
CA ALA A 34 -9.38 7.32 5.86
C ALA A 34 -9.35 7.59 4.33
N GLY A 35 -9.20 6.55 3.51
CA GLY A 35 -9.11 6.65 2.05
C GLY A 35 -7.70 6.80 1.51
N ASP A 36 -6.68 6.63 2.35
CA ASP A 36 -5.28 6.70 1.92
C ASP A 36 -4.93 5.56 0.97
N VAL A 37 -4.08 5.90 0.00
CA VAL A 37 -3.58 4.98 -1.00
C VAL A 37 -2.09 5.18 -1.23
N ILE A 38 -1.41 4.08 -1.54
CA ILE A 38 -0.02 4.10 -1.98
C ILE A 38 0.09 3.37 -3.32
N THR A 39 0.71 4.03 -4.29
CA THR A 39 0.98 3.45 -5.61
C THR A 39 2.39 2.91 -5.65
N GLN A 40 2.69 2.09 -6.65
CA GLN A 40 4.03 1.57 -6.91
C GLN A 40 5.08 2.69 -7.01
N LEU A 41 4.73 3.78 -7.72
CA LEU A 41 5.63 4.92 -7.88
C LEU A 41 5.99 5.56 -6.54
N LYS A 42 5.01 5.75 -5.65
CA LYS A 42 5.22 6.34 -4.32
C LYS A 42 6.04 5.41 -3.43
N LEU A 43 5.69 4.12 -3.40
CA LEU A 43 6.37 3.10 -2.60
C LEU A 43 7.87 3.01 -2.95
N GLN A 44 8.22 3.02 -4.23
CA GLN A 44 9.63 2.98 -4.67
C GLN A 44 10.45 4.17 -4.13
N LYS A 45 9.81 5.33 -3.91
CA LYS A 45 10.49 6.56 -3.51
C LYS A 45 10.72 6.54 -2.01
N LEU A 46 9.73 6.05 -1.27
CA LEU A 46 9.87 5.78 0.16
C LEU A 46 10.94 4.72 0.44
N MET A 47 11.01 3.66 -0.38
CA MET A 47 12.04 2.61 -0.28
C MET A 47 13.45 3.15 -0.47
N TYR A 48 13.64 4.03 -1.45
CA TYR A 48 14.91 4.72 -1.66
C TYR A 48 15.29 5.64 -0.48
N LEU A 49 14.33 6.43 0.02
CA LEU A 49 14.55 7.34 1.13
C LEU A 49 14.91 6.58 2.42
N VAL A 50 14.18 5.50 2.76
CA VAL A 50 14.44 4.72 3.97
C VAL A 50 15.79 4.00 3.90
N GLN A 51 16.16 3.44 2.74
CA GLN A 51 17.48 2.82 2.57
C GLN A 51 18.59 3.85 2.76
N GLY A 52 18.42 5.05 2.21
CA GLY A 52 19.38 6.13 2.33
C GLY A 52 19.56 6.62 3.77
N ILE A 53 18.45 6.86 4.46
CA ILE A 53 18.47 7.30 5.86
C ILE A 53 19.05 6.21 6.76
N HIS A 54 18.66 4.93 6.57
CA HIS A 54 19.21 3.82 7.34
C HIS A 54 20.73 3.67 7.14
N LEU A 55 21.21 3.74 5.89
CA LEU A 55 22.64 3.71 5.58
C LEU A 55 23.39 4.86 6.24
N ALA A 56 22.83 6.08 6.23
CA ALA A 56 23.45 7.25 6.84
C ALA A 56 23.54 7.16 8.36
N LEU A 57 22.49 6.62 9.01
CA LEU A 57 22.39 6.54 10.47
C LEU A 57 23.19 5.37 11.05
N TYR A 58 23.20 4.21 10.37
CA TYR A 58 23.73 2.98 10.95
C TYR A 58 24.91 2.39 10.18
N ASP A 59 25.34 3.03 9.09
CA ASP A 59 26.41 2.54 8.21
C ASP A 59 26.16 1.13 7.67
N LYS A 60 24.90 0.67 7.68
CA LYS A 60 24.45 -0.66 7.25
C LYS A 60 23.24 -0.55 6.31
N PRO A 61 23.10 -1.43 5.31
CA PRO A 61 21.89 -1.47 4.48
C PRO A 61 20.68 -1.97 5.29
N LEU A 62 19.50 -1.42 5.03
CA LEU A 62 18.25 -1.96 5.58
C LEU A 62 17.82 -3.21 4.82
N PHE A 63 18.02 -3.22 3.50
CA PHE A 63 17.82 -4.38 2.62
C PHE A 63 18.96 -4.54 1.61
N LYS A 64 19.14 -5.76 1.09
CA LYS A 64 20.32 -6.14 0.27
C LYS A 64 20.17 -5.79 -1.20
N GLU A 65 18.95 -5.72 -1.70
CA GLU A 65 18.63 -5.46 -3.10
C GLU A 65 19.19 -4.13 -3.57
N GLU A 66 19.55 -4.06 -4.85
CA GLU A 66 20.11 -2.86 -5.44
C GLU A 66 19.02 -1.86 -5.83
N ILE A 67 19.38 -0.58 -5.80
CA ILE A 67 18.53 0.49 -6.28
C ILE A 67 19.08 0.97 -7.61
N GLU A 68 18.23 1.00 -8.61
CA GLU A 68 18.55 1.48 -9.94
C GLU A 68 17.91 2.84 -10.20
N ALA A 69 18.59 3.68 -10.97
CA ALA A 69 18.06 4.93 -11.48
C ALA A 69 17.27 4.65 -12.76
N TRP A 70 15.94 4.83 -12.69
CA TRP A 70 15.03 4.72 -13.83
C TRP A 70 14.47 6.10 -14.19
N GLU A 71 13.81 6.20 -15.34
CA GLU A 71 13.22 7.46 -15.85
C GLU A 71 12.26 8.13 -14.85
N HIS A 72 11.54 7.32 -14.07
CA HIS A 72 10.61 7.81 -13.05
C HIS A 72 11.20 7.82 -11.64
N GLY A 73 12.53 7.90 -11.51
CA GLY A 73 13.23 7.98 -10.24
C GLY A 73 13.90 6.66 -9.83
N PRO A 74 14.40 6.57 -8.59
CA PRO A 74 15.03 5.35 -8.08
C PRO A 74 14.00 4.22 -7.95
N VAL A 75 14.45 3.00 -8.23
CA VAL A 75 13.63 1.77 -8.27
C VAL A 75 14.43 0.59 -7.73
N VAL A 76 13.86 -0.14 -6.77
CA VAL A 76 14.26 -1.51 -6.44
C VAL A 76 13.57 -2.43 -7.45
N ARG A 77 14.34 -3.11 -8.31
CA ARG A 77 13.83 -3.86 -9.47
C ARG A 77 12.95 -5.04 -9.06
N GLU A 78 13.38 -5.77 -8.05
CA GLU A 78 12.67 -6.92 -7.49
C GLU A 78 11.28 -6.49 -6.99
N LEU A 79 11.26 -5.42 -6.20
CA LEU A 79 10.03 -4.82 -5.71
C LEU A 79 9.14 -4.27 -6.84
N HIS A 80 9.75 -3.68 -7.87
CA HIS A 80 8.99 -3.21 -9.03
C HIS A 80 8.29 -4.37 -9.72
N THR A 81 9.00 -5.49 -9.91
CA THR A 81 8.48 -6.69 -10.56
C THR A 81 7.27 -7.22 -9.79
N GLU A 82 7.40 -7.36 -8.46
CA GLU A 82 6.33 -7.83 -7.56
C GLU A 82 5.04 -6.99 -7.69
N PHE A 83 5.16 -5.66 -7.74
CA PHE A 83 4.02 -4.75 -7.74
C PHE A 83 3.66 -4.18 -9.12
N SER A 84 4.31 -4.64 -10.20
CA SER A 84 4.14 -4.10 -11.54
C SER A 84 2.71 -4.23 -12.07
N GLY A 85 1.98 -5.28 -11.68
CA GLY A 85 0.59 -5.51 -12.08
C GLY A 85 -0.39 -4.44 -11.61
N TYR A 86 -0.03 -3.63 -10.61
CA TYR A 86 -0.85 -2.52 -10.13
C TYR A 86 -0.71 -1.28 -11.02
N GLY A 87 0.46 -1.06 -11.62
CA GLY A 87 0.76 0.16 -12.36
C GLY A 87 0.48 1.43 -11.55
N SER A 88 -0.49 2.23 -12.00
CA SER A 88 -0.92 3.46 -11.31
C SER A 88 -2.01 3.25 -10.26
N LEU A 89 -2.52 2.03 -10.11
CA LEU A 89 -3.54 1.70 -9.12
C LEU A 89 -2.94 1.59 -7.70
N PRO A 90 -3.77 1.77 -6.66
CA PRO A 90 -3.36 1.51 -5.28
C PRO A 90 -2.89 0.07 -5.09
N ILE A 91 -1.77 -0.10 -4.38
CA ILE A 91 -1.30 -1.42 -3.95
C ILE A 91 -2.15 -1.88 -2.76
N PHE A 92 -2.71 -3.09 -2.87
CA PHE A 92 -3.46 -3.72 -1.78
C PHE A 92 -2.53 -4.38 -0.76
N LEU A 93 -3.04 -4.60 0.46
CA LEU A 93 -2.28 -5.26 1.51
C LEU A 93 -1.98 -6.72 1.17
N PRO A 94 -0.83 -7.26 1.64
CA PRO A 94 -0.58 -8.69 1.64
C PRO A 94 -1.63 -9.41 2.51
N TYR A 95 -1.98 -10.65 2.15
CA TYR A 95 -2.97 -11.42 2.90
C TYR A 95 -2.52 -11.81 4.31
N GLU A 96 -1.21 -11.87 4.53
CA GLU A 96 -0.60 -12.20 5.82
C GLU A 96 0.48 -11.18 6.15
N ILE A 97 0.45 -10.71 7.39
CA ILE A 97 1.40 -9.73 7.91
C ILE A 97 1.87 -10.22 9.26
N ASN A 98 3.16 -10.49 9.36
CA ASN A 98 3.81 -10.78 10.62
C ASN A 98 4.54 -9.51 11.09
N CYS A 99 3.93 -8.75 12.00
CA CYS A 99 4.51 -7.54 12.57
C CYS A 99 5.70 -7.83 13.50
N ASP A 100 5.86 -9.06 13.97
CA ASP A 100 6.95 -9.46 14.89
C ASP A 100 8.29 -9.63 14.18
N LEU A 101 8.28 -9.65 12.83
CA LEU A 101 9.48 -9.68 12.00
C LEU A 101 10.33 -8.40 12.14
N TYR A 102 9.72 -7.28 12.55
CA TYR A 102 10.37 -5.97 12.53
C TYR A 102 10.77 -5.53 13.94
N SER A 103 12.05 -5.21 14.14
CA SER A 103 12.50 -4.61 15.40
C SER A 103 11.82 -3.25 15.62
N LEU A 104 11.58 -2.87 16.87
CA LEU A 104 10.97 -1.58 17.20
C LEU A 104 11.72 -0.39 16.60
N LYS A 105 13.05 -0.51 16.52
CA LYS A 105 13.93 0.47 15.89
C LYS A 105 13.66 0.62 14.39
N ILE A 106 13.52 -0.49 13.67
CA ILE A 106 13.16 -0.48 12.24
C ILE A 106 11.74 0.07 12.05
N LYS A 107 10.78 -0.35 12.88
CA LYS A 107 9.40 0.16 12.84
C LYS A 107 9.35 1.68 12.97
N LYS A 108 10.06 2.23 13.98
CA LYS A 108 10.19 3.68 14.20
C LYS A 108 10.82 4.40 13.02
N LEU A 109 11.87 3.84 12.42
CA LEU A 109 12.50 4.44 11.25
C LEU A 109 11.55 4.50 10.05
N ILE A 110 10.92 3.38 9.69
CA ILE A 110 9.98 3.32 8.57
C ILE A 110 8.80 4.26 8.81
N TYR A 111 8.25 4.27 10.03
CA TYR A 111 7.20 5.19 10.43
C TYR A 111 7.60 6.65 10.26
N ARG A 112 8.80 7.05 10.68
CA ARG A 112 9.26 8.43 10.49
C ARG A 112 9.44 8.82 9.03
N VAL A 113 9.99 7.92 8.22
CA VAL A 113 10.08 8.16 6.78
C VAL A 113 8.68 8.30 6.18
N TYR A 114 7.73 7.47 6.62
CA TYR A 114 6.34 7.57 6.18
C TYR A 114 5.66 8.86 6.66
N SER A 115 5.83 9.29 7.91
CA SER A 115 5.19 10.51 8.41
C SER A 115 5.76 11.77 7.76
N ILE A 116 7.04 11.79 7.40
CA ILE A 116 7.67 12.95 6.75
C ILE A 116 7.39 12.98 5.24
N TYR A 117 7.48 11.83 4.56
CA TYR A 117 7.45 11.77 3.10
C TYR A 117 6.18 11.13 2.52
N GLY A 118 5.50 10.30 3.30
CA GLY A 118 4.28 9.59 2.91
C GLY A 118 3.07 10.51 2.75
N GLU A 119 3.01 11.66 3.42
CA GLU A 119 1.92 12.63 3.20
C GLU A 119 2.08 13.43 1.91
N HIS A 120 3.28 13.46 1.33
CA HIS A 120 3.53 14.20 0.11
C HIS A 120 2.98 13.50 -1.14
N SER A 121 2.68 14.31 -2.16
CA SER A 121 2.22 13.83 -3.46
C SER A 121 3.31 13.06 -4.21
N SER A 122 2.91 12.14 -5.08
CA SER A 122 3.83 11.43 -5.98
C SER A 122 4.68 12.38 -6.82
N SER A 123 4.15 13.55 -7.20
CA SER A 123 4.89 14.58 -7.94
C SER A 123 5.98 15.24 -7.10
N TYR A 124 5.72 15.49 -5.81
CA TYR A 124 6.73 16.01 -4.89
C TYR A 124 7.88 15.02 -4.74
N LEU A 125 7.58 13.74 -4.45
CA LEU A 125 8.60 12.70 -4.29
C LEU A 125 9.38 12.45 -5.59
N TYR A 126 8.72 12.55 -6.74
CA TYR A 126 9.36 12.54 -8.04
C TYR A 126 10.40 13.67 -8.14
N LYS A 127 9.98 14.94 -7.93
CA LYS A 127 10.89 16.09 -8.02
C LYS A 127 12.04 16.00 -7.02
N LEU A 128 11.76 15.58 -5.79
CA LEU A 128 12.76 15.38 -4.74
C LEU A 128 13.80 14.35 -5.17
N THR A 129 13.39 13.16 -5.58
CA THR A 129 14.35 12.11 -5.97
C THR A 129 15.14 12.46 -7.23
N HIS A 130 14.58 13.28 -8.14
CA HIS A 130 15.30 13.76 -9.33
C HIS A 130 16.28 14.90 -9.04
N SER A 131 16.15 15.60 -7.91
CA SER A 131 17.13 16.62 -7.50
C SER A 131 18.38 16.01 -6.87
N HIS A 132 18.34 14.72 -6.51
CA HIS A 132 19.47 14.04 -5.88
C HIS A 132 20.57 13.71 -6.90
N ILE A 133 21.77 14.26 -6.68
CA ILE A 133 22.92 14.08 -7.58
C ILE A 133 23.26 12.61 -7.85
N ILE A 134 23.10 11.75 -6.85
CA ILE A 134 23.39 10.31 -6.99
C ILE A 134 22.44 9.59 -7.96
N TRP A 135 21.19 10.04 -8.08
CA TRP A 135 20.27 9.54 -9.10
C TRP A 135 20.62 10.11 -10.48
N GLN A 136 20.93 11.41 -10.56
CA GLN A 136 21.29 12.09 -11.81
C GLN A 136 22.57 11.54 -12.46
N GLU A 137 23.54 11.12 -11.64
CA GLU A 137 24.74 10.43 -12.11
C GLU A 137 24.42 9.01 -12.57
N ALA A 138 23.67 8.25 -11.76
CA ALA A 138 23.37 6.86 -12.04
C ALA A 138 22.50 6.68 -13.29
N ILE A 139 21.52 7.56 -13.56
CA ILE A 139 20.66 7.43 -14.76
C ILE A 139 21.47 7.54 -16.07
N LYS A 140 22.63 8.19 -16.03
CA LYS A 140 23.57 8.34 -17.16
C LYS A 140 24.60 7.21 -17.25
N SER A 141 24.72 6.37 -16.21
CA SER A 141 25.66 5.26 -16.19
C SER A 141 25.12 4.06 -16.98
N VAL A 142 26.02 3.18 -17.43
CA VAL A 142 25.66 2.00 -18.23
C VAL A 142 24.81 1.01 -17.41
N ASN A 143 25.18 0.76 -16.15
CA ASN A 143 24.48 -0.19 -15.28
C ASN A 143 23.27 0.42 -14.55
N LYS A 144 23.15 1.75 -14.54
CA LYS A 144 22.11 2.50 -13.82
C LYS A 144 22.00 2.22 -12.32
N VAL A 145 22.96 1.53 -11.70
CA VAL A 145 22.91 1.18 -10.28
C VAL A 145 23.37 2.37 -9.43
N ILE A 146 22.58 2.72 -8.41
CA ILE A 146 22.93 3.71 -7.39
C ILE A 146 23.69 2.99 -6.26
N ILE A 147 25.03 3.01 -6.33
CA ILE A 147 25.90 2.28 -5.40
C ILE A 147 25.60 2.67 -3.94
N LYS A 148 25.40 1.67 -3.07
CA LYS A 148 25.08 1.87 -1.64
C LYS A 148 26.05 2.80 -0.92
N GLU A 149 27.34 2.73 -1.24
CA GLU A 149 28.34 3.65 -0.70
C GLU A 149 28.09 5.11 -1.07
N LYS A 150 27.67 5.38 -2.31
CA LYS A 150 27.29 6.73 -2.75
C LYS A 150 26.01 7.19 -2.05
N ILE A 151 25.02 6.30 -1.92
CA ILE A 151 23.79 6.57 -1.16
C ILE A 151 24.16 6.99 0.27
N ARG A 152 24.97 6.19 0.96
CA ARG A 152 25.39 6.42 2.34
C ARG A 152 26.02 7.80 2.51
N ARG A 153 26.99 8.17 1.67
CA ARG A 153 27.68 9.47 1.76
C ARG A 153 26.71 10.63 1.53
N PHE A 154 25.92 10.58 0.45
CA PHE A 154 24.94 11.60 0.14
C PHE A 154 23.93 11.79 1.28
N PHE A 155 23.42 10.68 1.82
CA PHE A 155 22.43 10.75 2.89
C PHE A 155 23.02 11.15 4.25
N LYS A 156 24.33 10.99 4.50
CA LYS A 156 24.96 11.54 5.71
C LYS A 156 24.87 13.06 5.74
N ASP A 157 25.13 13.71 4.61
CA ASP A 157 24.99 15.17 4.48
C ASP A 157 23.52 15.59 4.49
N TYR A 158 22.66 14.84 3.79
CA TYR A 158 21.21 15.08 3.77
C TYR A 158 20.58 15.00 5.16
N VAL A 159 20.91 13.95 5.93
CA VAL A 159 20.40 13.73 7.29
C VAL A 159 20.92 14.79 8.24
N HIS A 160 22.14 15.33 8.04
CA HIS A 160 22.66 16.41 8.88
C HIS A 160 21.68 17.60 8.98
N GLY A 161 21.03 17.96 7.87
CA GLY A 161 20.03 19.06 7.84
C GLY A 161 18.65 18.72 8.44
N ILE A 162 18.40 17.44 8.77
CA ILE A 162 17.13 16.96 9.34
C ILE A 162 17.35 16.10 10.58
N LYS A 163 18.53 16.18 11.21
CA LYS A 163 18.93 15.32 12.33
C LYS A 163 17.94 15.35 13.48
N GLU A 164 17.44 16.54 13.84
CA GLU A 164 16.44 16.72 14.89
C GLU A 164 15.18 15.88 14.66
N LYS A 165 14.79 15.66 13.39
CA LYS A 165 13.61 14.84 13.04
C LYS A 165 13.82 13.34 13.24
N PHE A 166 15.07 12.88 13.36
CA PHE A 166 15.40 11.45 13.44
C PHE A 166 16.20 11.06 14.70
N PHE A 167 16.93 11.97 15.33
CA PHE A 167 17.90 11.69 16.41
C PHE A 167 17.45 12.24 17.78
N ASP A 168 16.93 13.47 17.83
CA ASP A 168 16.67 14.20 19.09
C ASP A 168 15.20 14.14 19.51
N ILE A 169 14.65 12.94 19.54
CA ILE A 169 13.25 12.75 19.92
C ILE A 169 13.18 12.51 21.41
N SER A 170 12.33 13.27 22.09
CA SER A 170 12.13 13.12 23.53
C SER A 170 11.56 11.72 23.86
N GLN A 171 11.72 11.28 25.11
CA GLN A 171 11.10 10.02 25.56
C GLN A 171 9.58 10.02 25.33
N GLU A 172 8.93 11.16 25.55
CA GLU A 172 7.50 11.34 25.33
C GLU A 172 7.12 11.18 23.85
N GLU A 173 7.87 11.80 22.95
CA GLU A 173 7.64 11.66 21.51
C GLU A 173 7.95 10.24 21.01
N SER A 174 8.96 9.57 21.57
CA SER A 174 9.25 8.17 21.29
C SER A 174 8.06 7.27 21.66
N ILE A 175 7.48 7.46 22.85
CA ILE A 175 6.28 6.74 23.30
C ILE A 175 5.10 7.01 22.37
N LYS A 176 4.90 8.28 21.98
CA LYS A 176 3.83 8.66 21.05
C LYS A 176 3.98 7.97 19.69
N ILE A 177 5.20 7.89 19.16
CA ILE A 177 5.47 7.15 17.91
C ILE A 177 5.11 5.68 18.05
N GLU A 178 5.44 5.04 19.17
CA GLU A 178 5.09 3.63 19.41
C GLU A 178 3.57 3.42 19.46
N GLN A 179 2.83 4.34 20.10
CA GLN A 179 1.38 4.30 20.13
C GLN A 179 0.76 4.43 18.74
N GLU A 180 1.27 5.35 17.90
CA GLU A 180 0.82 5.50 16.51
C GLU A 180 1.12 4.25 15.68
N ILE A 181 2.32 3.67 15.80
CA ILE A 181 2.67 2.42 15.13
C ILE A 181 1.67 1.31 15.50
N ASN A 182 1.39 1.13 16.79
CA ASN A 182 0.43 0.14 17.26
C ASN A 182 -0.98 0.42 16.71
N ASN A 183 -1.39 1.69 16.60
CA ASN A 183 -2.66 2.07 15.99
C ASN A 183 -2.74 1.64 14.52
N TYR A 184 -1.70 1.91 13.71
CA TYR A 184 -1.64 1.47 12.31
C TYR A 184 -1.67 -0.07 12.18
N GLU A 185 -0.87 -0.77 12.99
CA GLU A 185 -0.86 -2.24 12.99
C GLU A 185 -2.24 -2.84 13.34
N ASN A 186 -2.95 -2.24 14.31
CA ASN A 186 -4.31 -2.64 14.68
C ASN A 186 -5.34 -2.33 13.57
N LYS A 187 -5.30 -1.13 12.98
CA LYS A 187 -6.15 -0.76 11.84
C LYS A 187 -5.96 -1.72 10.67
N CYS A 188 -4.71 -2.01 10.33
CA CYS A 188 -4.36 -2.97 9.28
C CYS A 188 -4.89 -4.37 9.58
N THR A 189 -4.71 -4.86 10.81
CA THR A 189 -5.22 -6.18 11.25
C THR A 189 -6.75 -6.24 11.13
N ASN A 190 -7.46 -5.19 11.56
CA ASN A 190 -8.91 -5.11 11.47
C ASN A 190 -9.39 -5.05 10.01
N TYR A 191 -8.71 -4.27 9.17
CA TYR A 191 -8.98 -4.21 7.73
C TYR A 191 -8.82 -5.58 7.06
N LEU A 192 -7.74 -6.31 7.37
CA LEU A 192 -7.52 -7.66 6.85
C LEU A 192 -8.58 -8.64 7.35
N ARG A 193 -8.93 -8.64 8.64
CA ARG A 193 -10.02 -9.47 9.18
C ARG A 193 -11.35 -9.22 8.46
N ARG A 194 -11.72 -7.95 8.27
CA ARG A 194 -12.94 -7.58 7.53
C ARG A 194 -12.87 -8.02 6.07
N THR A 195 -11.75 -7.79 5.40
CA THR A 195 -11.57 -8.15 3.99
C THR A 195 -11.56 -9.66 3.79
N LEU A 196 -10.87 -10.42 4.66
CA LEU A 196 -10.87 -11.87 4.67
C LEU A 196 -12.24 -12.45 5.01
N ASN A 197 -12.97 -11.87 5.97
CA ASN A 197 -14.36 -12.26 6.25
C ASN A 197 -15.26 -11.96 5.05
N HIS A 198 -15.14 -10.78 4.44
CA HIS A 198 -15.89 -10.41 3.24
C HIS A 198 -15.52 -11.28 2.03
N ARG A 199 -14.27 -11.78 1.98
CA ARG A 199 -13.79 -12.68 0.94
C ARG A 199 -14.08 -14.15 1.23
N MET A 200 -14.23 -14.56 2.48
CA MET A 200 -14.86 -15.85 2.82
C MET A 200 -16.33 -15.82 2.40
N ILE A 201 -17.03 -14.71 2.64
CA ILE A 201 -18.39 -14.48 2.10
C ILE A 201 -18.40 -14.44 0.56
N ALA A 202 -17.39 -13.84 -0.08
CA ALA A 202 -17.29 -13.80 -1.56
C ALA A 202 -16.79 -15.11 -2.19
N ASN A 203 -16.00 -15.92 -1.47
CA ASN A 203 -15.65 -17.30 -1.85
C ASN A 203 -16.82 -18.26 -1.58
N LEU A 204 -17.82 -17.83 -0.81
CA LEU A 204 -19.08 -18.54 -0.62
C LEU A 204 -20.12 -18.20 -1.68
N SER A 205 -19.85 -17.31 -2.64
CA SER A 205 -20.82 -17.06 -3.71
C SER A 205 -20.30 -16.28 -4.92
N LYS A 206 -20.31 -16.91 -6.10
CA LYS A 206 -20.11 -16.27 -7.40
C LYS A 206 -21.41 -15.66 -7.90
N ILE A 207 -21.40 -14.34 -8.12
CA ILE A 207 -22.45 -13.67 -8.89
C ILE A 207 -22.33 -14.13 -10.35
N MET A 208 -23.34 -14.82 -10.87
CA MET A 208 -23.44 -15.17 -12.29
C MET A 208 -23.63 -13.89 -13.12
N LEU A 209 -22.59 -13.49 -13.85
CA LEU A 209 -22.64 -12.35 -14.78
C LEU A 209 -22.89 -12.84 -16.21
N GLY A 210 -23.70 -12.10 -16.98
CA GLY A 210 -23.91 -12.36 -18.42
C GLY A 210 -25.06 -13.31 -18.76
N THR A 211 -25.82 -13.81 -17.78
CA THR A 211 -27.09 -14.50 -18.00
C THR A 211 -28.24 -13.50 -18.06
N ASP A 212 -29.19 -13.72 -18.97
CA ASP A 212 -30.48 -13.02 -19.04
C ASP A 212 -31.66 -13.92 -18.60
N ASP A 213 -31.38 -15.18 -18.29
CA ASP A 213 -32.35 -16.16 -17.80
C ASP A 213 -32.42 -16.12 -16.27
N PHE A 214 -33.54 -15.65 -15.74
CA PHE A 214 -33.78 -15.54 -14.31
C PHE A 214 -33.77 -16.90 -13.60
N TYR A 215 -34.34 -17.95 -14.20
CA TYR A 215 -34.39 -19.28 -13.60
C TYR A 215 -32.99 -19.87 -13.46
N LYS A 216 -32.15 -19.74 -14.49
CA LYS A 216 -30.74 -20.16 -14.41
C LYS A 216 -29.98 -19.39 -13.32
N LEU A 217 -30.26 -18.10 -13.15
CA LEU A 217 -29.61 -17.32 -12.11
C LEU A 217 -30.04 -17.75 -10.70
N ILE A 218 -31.31 -18.07 -10.48
CA ILE A 218 -31.81 -18.53 -9.17
C ILE A 218 -31.34 -19.95 -8.84
N VAL A 219 -31.29 -20.85 -9.82
CA VAL A 219 -30.96 -22.27 -9.60
C VAL A 219 -29.46 -22.54 -9.61
N LYS A 220 -28.68 -21.77 -10.38
CA LYS A 220 -27.24 -22.01 -10.58
C LYS A 220 -26.33 -20.87 -10.11
N GLY A 221 -26.89 -19.72 -9.77
CA GLY A 221 -26.13 -18.59 -9.24
C GLY A 221 -26.09 -18.64 -7.71
N ASP A 222 -24.97 -18.20 -7.13
CA ASP A 222 -24.81 -18.25 -5.67
C ASP A 222 -25.34 -16.98 -4.97
N ILE A 223 -25.43 -15.86 -5.71
CA ILE A 223 -26.02 -14.59 -5.24
C ILE A 223 -27.01 -14.07 -6.28
N PHE A 224 -28.17 -13.63 -5.79
CA PHE A 224 -29.15 -12.85 -6.52
C PHE A 224 -29.46 -11.54 -5.80
N VAL A 225 -29.48 -10.43 -6.55
CA VAL A 225 -29.95 -9.14 -6.04
C VAL A 225 -31.47 -9.08 -6.21
N ASP A 226 -32.21 -9.15 -5.10
CA ASP A 226 -33.66 -9.07 -5.15
C ASP A 226 -34.15 -7.65 -5.51
N LYS A 227 -34.91 -7.57 -6.60
CA LYS A 227 -35.54 -6.34 -7.10
C LYS A 227 -37.06 -6.35 -6.93
N SER A 228 -37.62 -7.22 -6.08
CA SER A 228 -39.07 -7.32 -5.84
C SER A 228 -39.73 -5.97 -5.56
N LEU A 229 -39.10 -5.11 -4.76
CA LEU A 229 -39.64 -3.80 -4.41
C LEU A 229 -39.68 -2.84 -5.60
N MET A 230 -38.60 -2.75 -6.38
CA MET A 230 -38.59 -1.97 -7.63
C MET A 230 -39.64 -2.50 -8.63
N ILE A 231 -39.81 -3.82 -8.68
CA ILE A 231 -40.81 -4.46 -9.54
C ILE A 231 -42.23 -4.11 -9.10
N LYS A 232 -42.48 -4.13 -7.78
CA LYS A 232 -43.73 -3.74 -7.17
C LYS A 232 -44.06 -2.27 -7.47
N GLU A 233 -43.10 -1.38 -7.27
CA GLU A 233 -43.23 0.05 -7.63
C GLU A 233 -43.61 0.25 -9.10
N LEU A 234 -43.01 -0.54 -10.01
CA LEU A 234 -43.34 -0.50 -11.45
C LEU A 234 -44.73 -1.06 -11.78
N LEU A 235 -45.23 -2.04 -11.03
CA LEU A 235 -46.56 -2.64 -11.24
C LEU A 235 -47.68 -1.79 -10.63
N GLU A 236 -47.37 -1.03 -9.57
CA GLU A 236 -48.29 -0.10 -8.91
C GLU A 236 -48.35 1.27 -9.62
N ASP A 237 -47.48 1.51 -10.60
CA ASP A 237 -47.48 2.70 -11.44
C ASP A 237 -48.57 2.60 -12.54
N TYR A 238 -49.42 3.62 -12.62
CA TYR A 238 -50.53 3.71 -13.59
C TYR A 238 -50.16 4.46 -14.88
N SER A 239 -48.88 4.74 -15.09
CA SER A 239 -48.37 5.40 -16.29
C SER A 239 -48.55 4.53 -17.55
N GLU A 240 -49.04 5.12 -18.65
CA GLU A 240 -49.24 4.41 -19.93
C GLU A 240 -47.93 3.90 -20.55
N ALA A 241 -46.81 4.58 -20.27
CA ALA A 241 -45.47 4.14 -20.65
C ALA A 241 -44.42 4.57 -19.61
N ILE A 242 -43.54 3.65 -19.21
CA ILE A 242 -42.47 3.90 -18.23
C ILE A 242 -41.10 3.80 -18.90
N LEU A 243 -40.31 4.88 -18.84
CA LEU A 243 -38.96 4.93 -19.40
C LEU A 243 -37.90 4.50 -18.36
N ILE A 244 -37.30 3.33 -18.56
CA ILE A 244 -36.16 2.87 -17.74
C ILE A 244 -34.83 3.31 -18.38
N ALA A 245 -34.44 4.57 -18.13
CA ALA A 245 -33.20 5.16 -18.63
C ALA A 245 -31.99 4.75 -17.78
N ARG A 246 -31.13 3.82 -18.26
CA ARG A 246 -29.85 3.45 -17.58
C ARG A 246 -28.90 2.54 -18.40
N PRO A 247 -27.60 2.44 -17.97
CA PRO A 247 -26.46 1.94 -18.74
C PRO A 247 -26.47 0.44 -19.10
N ARG A 248 -25.58 0.09 -20.03
CA ARG A 248 -25.33 -1.28 -20.53
C ARG A 248 -25.00 -2.23 -19.36
N ARG A 249 -25.58 -3.44 -19.38
CA ARG A 249 -25.41 -4.53 -18.37
C ARG A 249 -26.05 -4.33 -17.00
N TRP A 250 -27.01 -3.41 -16.85
CA TRP A 250 -27.77 -3.25 -15.60
C TRP A 250 -28.83 -4.34 -15.31
N GLY A 251 -28.94 -5.34 -16.19
CA GLY A 251 -29.88 -6.46 -16.01
C GLY A 251 -31.32 -6.17 -16.43
N LYS A 252 -31.53 -5.45 -17.54
CA LYS A 252 -32.88 -5.24 -18.09
C LYS A 252 -33.50 -6.55 -18.59
N SER A 253 -32.76 -7.33 -19.39
CA SER A 253 -33.26 -8.61 -19.93
C SER A 253 -33.59 -9.62 -18.83
N ILE A 254 -32.75 -9.71 -17.79
CA ILE A 254 -33.01 -10.59 -16.65
C ILE A 254 -34.22 -10.15 -15.81
N ASN A 255 -34.44 -8.84 -15.66
CA ASN A 255 -35.65 -8.32 -15.02
C ASN A 255 -36.89 -8.68 -15.84
N MET A 256 -36.84 -8.54 -17.18
CA MET A 256 -37.95 -8.94 -18.06
C MET A 256 -38.21 -10.45 -18.05
N SER A 257 -37.16 -11.27 -18.01
CA SER A 257 -37.26 -12.73 -17.81
C SER A 257 -37.95 -13.07 -16.48
N ARG A 258 -37.61 -12.33 -15.41
CA ARG A 258 -38.27 -12.46 -14.11
C ARG A 258 -39.75 -12.13 -14.20
N TYR A 259 -40.14 -10.99 -14.78
CA TYR A 259 -41.55 -10.63 -14.98
C TYR A 259 -42.33 -11.72 -15.71
N ASN A 260 -41.79 -12.23 -16.81
CA ASN A 260 -42.42 -13.32 -17.58
C ASN A 260 -42.58 -14.62 -16.77
N GLY A 261 -41.70 -14.87 -15.80
CA GLY A 261 -41.81 -16.02 -14.89
C GLY A 261 -42.81 -15.82 -13.75
N PHE A 262 -43.05 -14.57 -13.32
CA PHE A 262 -44.01 -14.24 -12.26
C PHE A 262 -45.44 -14.00 -12.78
N LEU A 263 -45.60 -13.57 -14.03
CA LEU A 263 -46.89 -13.24 -14.66
C LEU A 263 -47.47 -14.36 -15.53
N LYS A 264 -46.79 -15.50 -15.63
CA LYS A 264 -47.32 -16.75 -16.20
C LYS A 264 -47.75 -17.67 -15.08
#